data_AF-A0A6M3L887-F1
#
_entry.id   AF-A0A6M3L887-F1
#
_cell.length_a   1.000
_cell.length_b   1.000
_cell.length_c   1.000
_cell.angle_alpha   90.00
_cell.angle_beta   90.00
_cell.angle_gamma   90.00
#
_symmetry.space_group_name_H-M   'P 1'
#
loop_
_entity.id
_entity.type
_entity.pdbx_description
1 polymer ?
#
loop_
_entity_poly.entity_id
_entity_poly.type
_entity_poly.pdbx_seq_one_letter_code
_entity_poly.pdbx_strand_id
1 'polypeptide(L)'
;MGKRFRDKNWNKTNSTYTLGVSTIEFFSADVPSKLRGGRRDILFLNEANNINKEAFDELSVRTSKCTFIDYNPVGEFWAHELIGLPKTAYIHSTFMDAADLVDPAVIEDIVSRKDRDPNWWRIYGLGLTGKIKGLIHPDFEQIDMLPSGGREIYGLDFGYSQDPAALVKLNIIGDCLYAQELLYQTEMTNQKIAKYMELLGVRKHYDIIIADCAEPKSIAEIREFGFDIRPCAKGPDSVRVGIQKVNQYKQYWTKDSLNGIKEQRNYRWEENTDGKLTTKPIDDYSHLMDARRMAVFTMPEPKVIQRKVKKSAFSINFSNLSERSQLLLSIWTEKNLKTSVIGALWSSQNGHLYVQFELDFTAPIADDILSRATAKISEITNRQITSLKNFHIWGNEVFFDEWGGDLSTDFQRLGMHIRENEQYNEMGAVAMVSKMASAGTITIHDRCSALDDQLGLWRITGKPEEGFGYARALLSIVSTLYKSGKFVEKPKPLKEYSEVKQKAFKRIEDIKNKAGSEKPKNPEYGRHSWMI
;
A
#
# COMPACT_ATOMS: atom_id res chain seq x y z
N MET A 1 -15.31 55.19 11.59
CA MET A 1 -14.22 55.31 10.58
C MET A 1 -12.98 55.89 11.24
N GLY A 2 -11.79 55.42 10.87
CA GLY A 2 -10.54 55.85 11.51
C GLY A 2 -10.24 57.34 11.31
N LYS A 3 -9.43 57.92 12.21
CA LYS A 3 -9.09 59.37 12.26
C LYS A 3 -8.48 59.94 10.96
N ARG A 4 -8.02 59.07 10.04
CA ARG A 4 -7.41 59.43 8.74
C ARG A 4 -8.37 59.36 7.55
N PHE A 5 -9.58 58.85 7.74
CA PHE A 5 -10.59 58.83 6.67
C PHE A 5 -11.04 60.26 6.35
N ARG A 6 -11.31 60.52 5.06
CA ARG A 6 -11.73 61.82 4.55
C ARG A 6 -12.87 61.58 3.55
N ASP A 7 -14.08 62.01 3.88
CA ASP A 7 -15.27 61.76 3.06
C ASP A 7 -15.12 62.25 1.62
N LYS A 8 -14.47 63.41 1.43
CA LYS A 8 -14.22 64.00 0.10
C LYS A 8 -13.39 63.12 -0.85
N ASN A 9 -12.65 62.15 -0.32
CA ASN A 9 -11.81 61.25 -1.09
C ASN A 9 -12.53 59.94 -1.46
N TRP A 10 -13.76 59.75 -0.97
CA TRP A 10 -14.57 58.54 -1.21
C TRP A 10 -15.57 58.75 -2.35
N ASN A 11 -15.53 57.89 -3.36
CA ASN A 11 -16.51 57.82 -4.42
C ASN A 11 -17.40 56.59 -4.22
N LYS A 12 -18.63 56.83 -3.75
CA LYS A 12 -19.60 55.78 -3.44
C LYS A 12 -20.05 55.00 -4.68
N THR A 13 -20.24 55.67 -5.82
CA THR A 13 -20.74 55.03 -7.05
C THR A 13 -19.75 54.01 -7.59
N ASN A 14 -18.47 54.38 -7.60
CA ASN A 14 -17.41 53.52 -8.12
C ASN A 14 -16.79 52.62 -7.05
N SER A 15 -17.18 52.81 -5.77
CA SER A 15 -16.56 52.13 -4.63
C SER A 15 -15.04 52.31 -4.60
N THR A 16 -14.57 53.55 -4.80
CA THR A 16 -13.14 53.89 -4.83
C THR A 16 -12.77 54.95 -3.80
N TYR A 17 -11.55 54.86 -3.28
CA TYR A 17 -10.96 55.84 -2.37
C TYR A 17 -9.63 56.37 -2.93
N THR A 18 -9.48 57.69 -3.04
CA THR A 18 -8.23 58.31 -3.51
C THR A 18 -7.35 58.75 -2.34
N LEU A 19 -6.08 58.34 -2.35
CA LEU A 19 -5.06 58.74 -1.38
C LEU A 19 -3.82 59.24 -2.11
N GLY A 20 -3.71 60.57 -2.24
CA GLY A 20 -2.63 61.19 -3.01
C GLY A 20 -2.72 60.81 -4.49
N VAL A 21 -1.69 60.14 -5.00
CA VAL A 21 -1.65 59.62 -6.38
C VAL A 21 -2.18 58.18 -6.50
N SER A 22 -2.53 57.55 -5.38
CA SER A 22 -3.02 56.17 -5.34
C SER A 22 -4.54 56.13 -5.28
N THR A 23 -5.11 55.09 -5.88
CA THR A 23 -6.55 54.80 -5.81
C THR A 23 -6.72 53.38 -5.29
N ILE A 24 -7.65 53.21 -4.35
CA ILE A 24 -8.07 51.91 -3.82
C ILE A 24 -9.48 51.64 -4.35
N GLU A 25 -9.70 50.49 -4.95
CA GLU A 25 -11.00 50.05 -5.46
C GLU A 25 -11.51 48.86 -4.65
N PHE A 26 -12.79 48.87 -4.31
CA PHE A 26 -13.47 47.79 -3.59
C PHE A 26 -14.52 47.16 -4.50
N PHE A 27 -14.42 45.85 -4.71
CA PHE A 27 -15.43 45.09 -5.42
C PHE A 27 -15.49 43.65 -4.91
N SER A 28 -16.63 43.01 -5.16
CA SER A 28 -16.84 41.61 -4.81
C SER A 28 -16.41 40.69 -5.96
N ALA A 29 -15.79 39.55 -5.61
CA ALA A 29 -15.23 38.60 -6.57
C ALA A 29 -16.28 37.69 -7.24
N ASP A 30 -17.53 37.74 -6.78
CA ASP A 30 -18.68 37.01 -7.31
C ASP A 30 -19.28 37.62 -8.59
N VAL A 31 -18.84 38.81 -9.00
CA VAL A 31 -19.33 39.50 -10.20
C VAL A 31 -18.35 39.31 -11.37
N PRO A 32 -18.62 38.42 -12.35
CA PRO A 32 -17.66 38.06 -13.39
C PRO A 32 -17.22 39.24 -14.28
N SER A 33 -18.10 40.22 -14.49
CA SER A 33 -17.78 41.43 -15.27
C SER A 33 -16.72 42.31 -14.61
N LYS A 34 -16.62 42.29 -13.28
CA LYS A 34 -15.62 43.07 -12.52
C LYS A 34 -14.24 42.40 -12.48
N LEU A 35 -14.19 41.07 -12.59
CA LEU A 35 -12.94 40.31 -12.65
C LEU A 35 -12.12 40.66 -13.91
N ARG A 36 -12.79 41.07 -15.00
CA ARG A 36 -12.20 41.27 -16.33
C ARG A 36 -11.78 42.71 -16.66
N GLY A 37 -12.18 43.70 -15.86
CA GLY A 37 -12.21 45.10 -16.28
C GLY A 37 -10.93 45.94 -16.11
N GLY A 38 -10.05 45.64 -15.15
CA GLY A 38 -8.94 46.54 -14.79
C GLY A 38 -7.59 45.85 -14.62
N ARG A 39 -6.50 46.54 -14.96
CA ARG A 39 -5.14 46.19 -14.47
C ARG A 39 -4.91 46.89 -13.14
N ARG A 40 -4.10 46.28 -12.27
CA ARG A 40 -3.79 46.82 -10.94
C ARG A 40 -2.35 46.58 -10.54
N ASP A 41 -1.85 47.43 -9.66
CA ASP A 41 -0.50 47.25 -9.10
C ASP A 41 -0.48 46.22 -7.97
N ILE A 42 -1.44 46.32 -7.06
CA ILE A 42 -1.54 45.50 -5.85
C ILE A 42 -2.94 44.90 -5.80
N LEU A 43 -3.04 43.61 -5.52
CA LEU A 43 -4.29 42.91 -5.25
C LEU A 43 -4.35 42.53 -3.77
N PHE A 44 -5.46 42.78 -3.11
CA PHE A 44 -5.73 42.27 -1.77
C PHE A 44 -7.02 41.45 -1.80
N LEU A 45 -6.90 40.17 -1.45
CA LEU A 45 -8.02 39.25 -1.36
C LEU A 45 -8.34 39.04 0.12
N ASN A 46 -9.46 39.63 0.52
CA ASN A 46 -9.99 39.49 1.86
C ASN A 46 -10.85 38.22 1.94
N GLU A 47 -10.68 37.40 2.99
CA GLU A 47 -11.38 36.12 3.17
C GLU A 47 -11.29 35.20 1.96
N ALA A 48 -10.07 34.96 1.48
CA ALA A 48 -9.82 34.23 0.24
C ALA A 48 -10.35 32.78 0.24
N ASN A 49 -10.63 32.20 1.42
CA ASN A 49 -11.32 30.92 1.55
C ASN A 49 -12.74 30.90 0.94
N ASN A 50 -13.34 32.08 0.72
CA ASN A 50 -14.65 32.24 0.09
C ASN A 50 -14.56 32.61 -1.41
N ILE A 51 -13.36 32.66 -1.98
CA ILE A 51 -13.11 33.03 -3.37
C ILE A 51 -12.67 31.78 -4.13
N ASN A 52 -13.27 31.51 -5.30
CA ASN A 52 -12.86 30.36 -6.12
C ASN A 52 -11.51 30.60 -6.81
N LYS A 53 -10.86 29.51 -7.24
CA LYS A 53 -9.52 29.56 -7.82
C LYS A 53 -9.50 30.31 -9.15
N GLU A 54 -10.57 30.16 -9.95
CA GLU A 54 -10.69 30.79 -11.27
C GLU A 54 -10.71 32.32 -11.16
N ALA A 55 -11.44 32.87 -10.18
CA ALA A 55 -11.47 34.30 -9.91
C ALA A 55 -10.11 34.80 -9.42
N PHE A 56 -9.42 34.03 -8.56
CA PHE A 56 -8.05 34.33 -8.17
C PHE A 56 -7.12 34.39 -9.38
N ASP A 57 -7.13 33.38 -10.24
CA ASP A 57 -6.26 33.31 -11.42
C ASP A 57 -6.53 34.48 -12.39
N GLU A 58 -7.80 34.80 -12.65
CA GLU A 58 -8.21 35.95 -13.48
C GLU A 58 -7.75 37.31 -12.93
N LEU A 59 -7.70 37.47 -11.60
CA LEU A 59 -7.27 38.70 -10.94
C LEU A 59 -5.74 38.79 -10.81
N SER A 60 -5.11 37.68 -10.45
CA SER A 60 -3.67 37.56 -10.20
C SER A 60 -2.86 37.86 -11.47
N VAL A 61 -3.28 37.31 -12.62
CA VAL A 61 -2.60 37.55 -13.92
C VAL A 61 -2.62 39.02 -14.37
N ARG A 62 -3.57 39.81 -13.83
CA ARG A 62 -3.73 41.25 -14.12
C ARG A 62 -3.10 42.16 -13.05
N THR A 63 -2.29 41.59 -12.16
CA THR A 63 -1.64 42.29 -11.04
C THR A 63 -0.13 42.38 -11.27
N SER A 64 0.44 43.58 -11.17
CA SER A 64 1.83 43.83 -11.61
C SER A 64 2.89 43.73 -10.51
N LYS A 65 2.59 44.09 -9.25
CA LYS A 65 3.58 44.16 -8.17
C LYS A 65 3.46 43.02 -7.16
N CYS A 66 2.32 42.89 -6.49
CA CYS A 66 2.11 41.84 -5.49
C CYS A 66 0.63 41.57 -5.21
N THR A 67 0.38 40.38 -4.66
CA THR A 67 -0.93 39.94 -4.20
C THR A 67 -0.85 39.61 -2.72
N PHE A 68 -1.70 40.23 -1.92
CA PHE A 68 -1.95 39.89 -0.52
C PHE A 68 -3.20 39.03 -0.43
N ILE A 69 -3.13 37.98 0.38
CA ILE A 69 -4.21 37.02 0.59
C ILE A 69 -4.35 36.86 2.09
N ASP A 70 -5.54 37.14 2.64
CA ASP A 70 -5.86 36.75 4.00
C ASP A 70 -7.01 35.73 4.01
N TYR A 71 -7.06 34.91 5.06
CA TYR A 71 -8.10 33.93 5.27
C TYR A 71 -8.04 33.39 6.70
N ASN A 72 -9.17 32.92 7.19
CA ASN A 72 -9.21 31.98 8.31
C ASN A 72 -9.22 30.56 7.73
N PRO A 73 -8.35 29.65 8.17
CA PRO A 73 -8.17 28.35 7.51
C PRO A 73 -9.26 27.36 7.95
N VAL A 74 -10.52 27.61 7.59
CA VAL A 74 -11.66 26.74 7.93
C VAL A 74 -11.48 25.32 7.35
N GLY A 75 -10.83 25.22 6.20
CA GLY A 75 -10.42 23.99 5.53
C GLY A 75 -9.31 24.25 4.53
N GLU A 76 -8.77 23.19 3.93
CA GLU A 76 -7.76 23.30 2.88
C GLU A 76 -8.41 23.79 1.58
N PHE A 77 -7.77 24.72 0.87
CA PHE A 77 -8.23 25.29 -0.40
C PHE A 77 -7.04 25.78 -1.24
N TRP A 78 -7.29 26.23 -2.47
CA TRP A 78 -6.26 26.56 -3.47
C TRP A 78 -5.12 27.48 -2.95
N ALA A 79 -5.36 28.38 -2.00
CA ALA A 79 -4.29 29.26 -1.49
C ALA A 79 -3.22 28.49 -0.71
N HIS A 80 -3.55 27.33 -0.14
CA HIS A 80 -2.59 26.46 0.53
C HIS A 80 -1.56 25.88 -0.45
N GLU A 81 -1.93 25.69 -1.72
CA GLU A 81 -1.03 25.21 -2.79
C GLU A 81 0.03 26.25 -3.17
N LEU A 82 -0.15 27.53 -2.80
CA LEU A 82 0.81 28.60 -3.05
C LEU A 82 1.93 28.65 -2.01
N ILE A 83 1.75 27.99 -0.86
CA ILE A 83 2.70 28.01 0.25
C ILE A 83 3.95 27.22 -0.16
N GLY A 84 5.11 27.86 -0.06
CA GLY A 84 6.41 27.26 -0.41
C GLY A 84 6.81 27.39 -1.87
N LEU A 85 5.96 27.96 -2.73
CA LEU A 85 6.35 28.32 -4.10
C LEU A 85 7.38 29.47 -4.11
N PRO A 86 8.22 29.58 -5.16
CA PRO A 86 9.12 30.72 -5.31
C PRO A 86 8.34 32.05 -5.32
N LYS A 87 8.88 33.08 -4.65
CA LYS A 87 8.29 34.42 -4.53
C LYS A 87 6.96 34.47 -3.76
N THR A 88 6.65 33.45 -2.96
CA THR A 88 5.56 33.52 -1.98
C THR A 88 6.14 33.65 -0.57
N ALA A 89 5.42 34.36 0.30
CA ALA A 89 5.71 34.46 1.71
C ALA A 89 4.45 34.06 2.48
N TYR A 90 4.61 33.17 3.45
CA TYR A 90 3.53 32.73 4.31
C TYR A 90 3.74 33.30 5.71
N ILE A 91 2.72 33.96 6.24
CA ILE A 91 2.71 34.52 7.60
C ILE A 91 1.57 33.83 8.33
N HIS A 92 1.92 33.04 9.35
CA HIS A 92 0.95 32.51 10.29
C HIS A 92 0.82 33.46 11.48
N SER A 93 -0.40 33.92 11.75
CA SER A 93 -0.71 34.81 12.87
C SER A 93 -1.96 34.36 13.60
N THR A 94 -1.99 34.62 14.89
CA THR A 94 -3.08 34.35 15.82
C THR A 94 -3.51 35.64 16.50
N PHE A 95 -4.63 35.61 17.24
CA PHE A 95 -5.05 36.77 18.03
C PHE A 95 -4.01 37.15 19.11
N MET A 96 -3.13 36.23 19.52
CA MET A 96 -2.07 36.49 20.50
C MET A 96 -0.98 37.41 19.94
N ASP A 97 -0.72 37.35 18.63
CA ASP A 97 0.29 38.19 17.97
C ASP A 97 -0.14 39.66 17.90
N ALA A 98 -1.43 39.92 18.05
CA ALA A 98 -2.03 41.25 18.10
C ALA A 98 -2.75 41.52 19.42
N ALA A 99 -2.44 40.79 20.50
CA ALA A 99 -3.19 40.84 21.76
C ALA A 99 -3.30 42.27 22.33
N ASP A 100 -2.25 43.09 22.18
CA ASP A 100 -2.23 44.48 22.65
C ASP A 100 -3.11 45.44 21.82
N LEU A 101 -3.58 44.98 20.65
CA LEU A 101 -4.43 45.73 19.72
C LEU A 101 -5.87 45.22 19.70
N VAL A 102 -6.13 44.03 20.23
CA VAL A 102 -7.46 43.41 20.29
C VAL A 102 -8.13 43.77 21.61
N ASP A 103 -9.43 44.06 21.56
CA ASP A 103 -10.22 44.32 22.76
C ASP A 103 -10.16 43.11 23.72
N PRO A 104 -9.84 43.31 25.02
CA PRO A 104 -9.80 42.24 26.00
C PRO A 104 -11.07 41.36 26.03
N ALA A 105 -12.25 41.93 25.76
CA ALA A 105 -13.49 41.17 25.70
C ALA A 105 -13.54 40.18 24.52
N VAL A 106 -12.91 40.54 23.39
CA VAL A 106 -12.79 39.65 22.22
C VAL A 106 -11.80 38.51 22.52
N ILE A 107 -10.70 38.82 23.22
CA ILE A 107 -9.75 37.80 23.69
C ILE A 107 -10.45 36.81 24.63
N GLU A 108 -11.25 37.31 25.57
CA GLU A 108 -12.01 36.47 26.49
C GLU A 108 -13.02 35.58 25.75
N ASP A 109 -13.76 36.11 24.77
CA ASP A 109 -14.68 35.29 23.96
C ASP A 109 -13.95 34.18 23.19
N ILE A 110 -12.83 34.52 22.54
CA ILE A 110 -12.00 33.55 21.80
C ILE A 110 -11.52 32.44 22.73
N VAL A 111 -10.96 32.79 23.90
CA VAL A 111 -10.45 31.83 24.88
C VAL A 111 -11.58 30.99 25.49
N SER A 112 -12.76 31.56 25.73
CA SER A 112 -13.90 30.87 26.35
C SER A 112 -14.42 29.68 25.52
N ARG A 113 -14.16 29.69 24.21
CA ARG A 113 -14.60 28.67 23.25
C ARG A 113 -13.63 27.49 23.14
N LYS A 114 -12.42 27.61 23.70
CA LYS A 114 -11.35 26.61 23.65
C LYS A 114 -11.82 25.19 23.97
N ASP A 115 -12.57 25.06 25.06
CA ASP A 115 -13.03 23.76 25.56
C ASP A 115 -14.40 23.34 25.00
N ARG A 116 -15.15 24.27 24.39
CA ARG A 116 -16.52 24.03 23.90
C ARG A 116 -16.55 23.58 22.45
N ASP A 117 -15.67 24.13 21.63
CA ASP A 117 -15.56 23.80 20.21
C ASP A 117 -14.07 23.71 19.83
N PRO A 118 -13.46 22.51 19.97
CA PRO A 118 -12.05 22.30 19.66
C PRO A 118 -11.70 22.61 18.20
N ASN A 119 -12.66 22.49 17.28
CA ASN A 119 -12.43 22.78 15.88
C ASN A 119 -12.45 24.28 15.60
N TRP A 120 -13.42 25.00 16.18
CA TRP A 120 -13.44 26.45 16.15
C TRP A 120 -12.18 27.04 16.79
N TRP A 121 -11.77 26.51 17.95
CA TRP A 121 -10.53 26.91 18.61
C TRP A 121 -9.29 26.67 17.75
N ARG A 122 -9.26 25.54 17.04
CA ARG A 122 -8.18 25.23 16.10
C ARG A 122 -8.08 26.29 14.99
N ILE A 123 -9.21 26.67 14.39
CA ILE A 123 -9.26 27.66 13.29
C ILE A 123 -8.98 29.07 13.81
N TYR A 124 -9.84 29.57 14.70
CA TYR A 124 -9.89 30.99 15.07
C TYR A 124 -9.00 31.32 16.28
N GLY A 125 -8.73 30.33 17.14
CA GLY A 125 -7.82 30.50 18.27
C GLY A 125 -6.36 30.26 17.89
N LEU A 126 -6.08 29.16 17.19
CA LEU A 126 -4.71 28.74 16.87
C LEU A 126 -4.26 29.11 15.46
N GLY A 127 -5.14 29.59 14.58
CA GLY A 127 -4.78 29.88 13.19
C GLY A 127 -4.47 28.62 12.36
N LEU A 128 -4.87 27.44 12.84
CA LEU A 128 -4.58 26.15 12.20
C LEU A 128 -5.75 25.70 11.34
N THR A 129 -5.46 24.98 10.25
CA THR A 129 -6.49 24.45 9.36
C THR A 129 -7.51 23.59 10.12
N GLY A 130 -8.78 23.97 10.02
CA GLY A 130 -9.90 23.31 10.66
C GLY A 130 -10.13 21.88 10.16
N LYS A 131 -10.78 21.08 11.00
CA LYS A 131 -11.46 19.86 10.58
C LYS A 131 -12.72 20.25 9.83
N ILE A 132 -12.85 19.81 8.60
CA ILE A 132 -13.98 20.16 7.74
C ILE A 132 -15.27 19.54 8.30
N LYS A 133 -16.33 20.34 8.42
CA LYS A 133 -17.66 19.88 8.85
C LYS A 133 -18.19 18.85 7.86
N GLY A 134 -18.73 17.74 8.38
CA GLY A 134 -19.31 16.69 7.54
C GLY A 134 -18.31 15.78 6.84
N LEU A 135 -17.04 15.76 7.25
CA LEU A 135 -16.06 14.79 6.75
C LEU A 135 -16.57 13.35 6.88
N ILE A 136 -16.41 12.59 5.79
CA ILE A 136 -16.85 11.20 5.73
C ILE A 136 -15.86 10.28 6.43
N HIS A 137 -14.56 10.57 6.29
CA HIS A 137 -13.47 9.79 6.85
C HIS A 137 -12.54 10.68 7.71
N PRO A 138 -13.00 11.12 8.90
CA PRO A 138 -12.36 12.20 9.65
C PRO A 138 -11.00 11.84 10.27
N ASP A 139 -10.75 10.55 10.53
CA ASP A 139 -9.57 10.08 11.23
C ASP A 139 -8.69 9.20 10.32
N PHE A 140 -7.44 9.61 10.15
CA PHE A 140 -6.41 8.83 9.46
C PHE A 140 -5.01 9.25 9.93
N GLU A 141 -4.04 8.38 9.72
CA GLU A 141 -2.63 8.65 9.97
C GLU A 141 -1.79 8.48 8.68
N GLN A 142 -0.58 9.03 8.68
CA GLN A 142 0.35 8.89 7.57
C GLN A 142 1.54 8.00 7.94
N ILE A 143 1.93 7.12 7.03
CA ILE A 143 3.03 6.17 7.22
C ILE A 143 4.05 6.27 6.08
N ASP A 144 5.29 5.86 6.32
CA ASP A 144 6.35 5.98 5.31
C ASP A 144 6.21 4.99 4.16
N MET A 145 5.81 3.76 4.44
CA MET A 145 5.68 2.70 3.44
C MET A 145 4.50 1.79 3.76
N LEU A 146 3.87 1.23 2.73
CA LEU A 146 2.80 0.25 2.90
C LEU A 146 3.35 -0.98 3.64
N PRO A 147 2.76 -1.41 4.76
CA PRO A 147 3.25 -2.57 5.48
C PRO A 147 3.06 -3.84 4.64
N SER A 148 3.97 -4.80 4.80
CA SER A 148 3.86 -6.12 4.19
C SER A 148 3.07 -7.08 5.09
N GLY A 149 2.49 -8.13 4.50
CA GLY A 149 1.63 -9.06 5.21
C GLY A 149 0.23 -8.48 5.39
N GLY A 150 -0.78 -9.33 5.40
CA GLY A 150 -2.18 -8.91 5.34
C GLY A 150 -2.81 -9.18 3.98
N ARG A 151 -3.96 -8.54 3.77
CA ARG A 151 -4.79 -8.76 2.60
C ARG A 151 -4.67 -7.60 1.62
N GLU A 152 -4.00 -7.86 0.50
CA GLU A 152 -3.87 -6.90 -0.59
C GLU A 152 -5.09 -6.94 -1.53
N ILE A 153 -5.57 -5.76 -1.90
CA ILE A 153 -6.57 -5.57 -2.96
C ILE A 153 -6.34 -4.22 -3.64
N TYR A 154 -6.74 -4.11 -4.89
CA TYR A 154 -6.66 -2.86 -5.64
C TYR A 154 -8.05 -2.30 -5.88
N GLY A 155 -8.19 -0.99 -5.76
CA GLY A 155 -9.38 -0.24 -6.17
C GLY A 155 -9.07 0.62 -7.38
N LEU A 156 -9.95 0.61 -8.38
CA LEU A 156 -9.82 1.43 -9.58
C LEU A 156 -11.11 2.22 -9.82
N ASP A 157 -11.01 3.54 -9.81
CA ASP A 157 -12.06 4.43 -10.30
C ASP A 157 -11.69 4.95 -11.69
N PHE A 158 -12.63 4.87 -12.63
CA PHE A 158 -12.37 5.24 -14.02
C PHE A 158 -12.63 6.73 -14.22
N GLY A 159 -11.68 7.42 -14.83
CA GLY A 159 -11.79 8.80 -15.27
C GLY A 159 -11.03 9.00 -16.57
N TYR A 160 -11.37 10.05 -17.32
CA TYR A 160 -10.71 10.33 -18.60
C TYR A 160 -10.47 11.82 -18.85
N SER A 161 -11.50 12.66 -18.88
CA SER A 161 -11.36 14.06 -19.31
C SER A 161 -11.11 15.00 -18.13
N GLN A 162 -12.18 15.39 -17.43
CA GLN A 162 -12.10 16.22 -16.23
C GLN A 162 -11.70 15.38 -15.02
N ASP A 163 -12.28 14.18 -14.91
CA ASP A 163 -12.00 13.25 -13.82
C ASP A 163 -10.74 12.42 -14.11
N PRO A 164 -9.84 12.26 -13.14
CA PRO A 164 -8.67 11.40 -13.24
C PRO A 164 -9.07 9.92 -13.12
N ALA A 165 -8.33 9.04 -13.80
CA ALA A 165 -8.31 7.63 -13.42
C ALA A 165 -7.52 7.47 -12.12
N ALA A 166 -8.11 6.79 -11.14
CA ALA A 166 -7.55 6.65 -9.80
C ALA A 166 -7.36 5.18 -9.41
N LEU A 167 -6.11 4.75 -9.21
CA LEU A 167 -5.76 3.40 -8.75
C LEU A 167 -5.15 3.49 -7.35
N VAL A 168 -5.68 2.69 -6.42
CA VAL A 168 -5.17 2.58 -5.06
C VAL A 168 -4.86 1.12 -4.71
N LYS A 169 -3.69 0.87 -4.13
CA LYS A 169 -3.37 -0.40 -3.47
C LYS A 169 -3.77 -0.32 -2.01
N LEU A 170 -4.59 -1.26 -1.57
CA LEU A 170 -5.00 -1.40 -0.18
C LEU A 170 -4.33 -2.63 0.42
N ASN A 171 -3.92 -2.53 1.68
CA ASN A 171 -3.53 -3.67 2.49
C ASN A 171 -4.29 -3.63 3.82
N ILE A 172 -5.03 -4.70 4.12
CA ILE A 172 -5.80 -4.83 5.36
C ILE A 172 -5.06 -5.77 6.31
N ILE A 173 -4.73 -5.28 7.50
CA ILE A 173 -4.07 -6.04 8.57
C ILE A 173 -4.87 -5.87 9.87
N GLY A 174 -5.60 -6.92 10.26
CA GLY A 174 -6.53 -6.83 11.40
C GLY A 174 -7.55 -5.71 11.16
N ASP A 175 -7.63 -4.78 12.12
CA ASP A 175 -8.54 -3.62 12.07
C ASP A 175 -7.91 -2.38 11.40
N CYS A 176 -6.77 -2.53 10.71
CA CYS A 176 -6.07 -1.44 10.03
C CYS A 176 -6.22 -1.55 8.51
N LEU A 177 -6.61 -0.44 7.87
CA LEU A 177 -6.69 -0.27 6.43
C LEU A 177 -5.57 0.68 5.98
N TYR A 178 -4.57 0.12 5.32
CA TYR A 178 -3.45 0.86 4.74
C TYR A 178 -3.72 1.11 3.26
N ALA A 179 -3.52 2.33 2.79
CA ALA A 179 -3.72 2.71 1.41
C ALA A 179 -2.46 3.37 0.82
N GLN A 180 -2.15 3.01 -0.42
CA GLN A 180 -1.11 3.61 -1.24
C GLN A 180 -1.70 3.99 -2.59
N GLU A 181 -1.63 5.28 -2.92
CA GLU A 181 -1.96 5.80 -4.24
C GLU A 181 -0.95 5.27 -5.27
N LEU A 182 -1.46 4.73 -6.38
CA LEU A 182 -0.65 4.20 -7.46
C LEU A 182 -0.81 4.97 -8.77
N LEU A 183 -2.02 5.47 -9.04
CA LEU A 183 -2.32 6.28 -10.22
C LEU A 183 -3.35 7.35 -9.83
N TYR A 184 -3.14 8.57 -10.31
CA TYR A 184 -4.10 9.67 -10.23
C TYR A 184 -3.87 10.62 -11.41
N GLN A 185 -4.45 10.32 -12.58
CA GLN A 185 -4.14 11.06 -13.81
C GLN A 185 -5.29 11.06 -14.81
N THR A 186 -5.51 12.18 -15.50
CA THR A 186 -6.44 12.31 -16.64
C THR A 186 -5.84 11.75 -17.94
N GLU A 187 -6.67 11.65 -18.97
CA GLU A 187 -6.33 11.15 -20.32
C GLU A 187 -5.75 9.73 -20.36
N MET A 188 -6.15 8.93 -19.38
CA MET A 188 -5.74 7.54 -19.20
C MET A 188 -6.70 6.61 -19.96
N THR A 189 -6.27 6.14 -21.14
CA THR A 189 -7.00 5.08 -21.85
C THR A 189 -6.82 3.74 -21.15
N ASN A 190 -7.74 2.79 -21.36
CA ASN A 190 -7.66 1.43 -20.78
C ASN A 190 -6.30 0.74 -21.05
N GLN A 191 -5.74 0.95 -22.25
CA GLN A 191 -4.40 0.46 -22.60
C GLN A 191 -3.29 1.13 -21.78
N LYS A 192 -3.36 2.46 -21.57
CA LYS A 192 -2.40 3.18 -20.71
C LYS A 192 -2.50 2.71 -19.27
N ILE A 193 -3.71 2.54 -18.73
CA ILE A 193 -3.96 2.02 -17.38
C ILE A 193 -3.35 0.63 -17.23
N ALA A 194 -3.63 -0.30 -18.16
CA ALA A 194 -3.07 -1.65 -18.16
C ALA A 194 -1.53 -1.65 -18.19
N LYS A 195 -0.93 -0.83 -19.06
CA LYS A 195 0.53 -0.69 -19.12
C LYS A 195 1.12 -0.12 -17.83
N TYR A 196 0.46 0.86 -17.23
CA TYR A 196 0.91 1.47 -15.98
C TYR A 196 0.85 0.48 -14.82
N MET A 197 -0.23 -0.29 -14.70
CA MET A 197 -0.35 -1.38 -13.73
C MET A 197 0.77 -2.42 -13.88
N GLU A 198 1.12 -2.78 -15.12
CA GLU A 198 2.24 -3.70 -15.39
C GLU A 198 3.58 -3.13 -14.93
N LEU A 199 3.85 -1.84 -15.19
CA LEU A 199 5.08 -1.16 -14.74
C LEU A 199 5.16 -1.05 -13.22
N LEU A 200 4.03 -0.92 -12.54
CA LEU A 200 3.94 -0.90 -11.07
C LEU A 200 4.03 -2.29 -10.43
N GLY A 201 4.13 -3.35 -11.23
CA GLY A 201 4.24 -4.72 -10.73
C GLY A 201 2.91 -5.32 -10.25
N VAL A 202 1.76 -4.80 -10.69
CA VAL A 202 0.47 -5.44 -10.45
C VAL A 202 0.44 -6.77 -11.20
N ARG A 203 0.29 -7.87 -10.45
CA ARG A 203 0.42 -9.24 -10.98
C ARG A 203 -0.82 -9.64 -11.76
N LYS A 204 -0.62 -9.90 -13.06
CA LYS A 204 -1.63 -10.46 -13.96
C LYS A 204 -2.19 -11.77 -13.39
N HIS A 205 -3.50 -11.97 -13.53
CA HIS A 205 -4.24 -13.14 -13.05
C HIS A 205 -4.12 -13.47 -11.55
N TYR A 206 -3.58 -12.56 -10.73
CA TYR A 206 -3.36 -12.78 -9.31
C TYR A 206 -3.92 -11.63 -8.47
N ASP A 207 -3.47 -10.40 -8.74
CA ASP A 207 -3.87 -9.24 -7.98
C ASP A 207 -5.30 -8.84 -8.35
N ILE A 208 -6.19 -8.90 -7.36
CA ILE A 208 -7.61 -8.57 -7.54
C ILE A 208 -7.77 -7.05 -7.60
N ILE A 209 -8.33 -6.57 -8.71
CA ILE A 209 -8.66 -5.17 -8.92
C ILE A 209 -10.18 -5.04 -8.94
N ILE A 210 -10.74 -4.27 -8.02
CA ILE A 210 -12.16 -3.92 -8.01
C ILE A 210 -12.32 -2.57 -8.68
N ALA A 211 -13.08 -2.53 -9.76
CA ALA A 211 -13.27 -1.35 -10.58
C ALA A 211 -14.72 -0.89 -10.63
N ASP A 212 -14.95 0.37 -10.99
CA ASP A 212 -16.30 0.88 -11.16
C ASP A 212 -17.10 0.06 -12.18
N CYS A 213 -18.19 -0.47 -11.66
CA CYS A 213 -19.18 -1.26 -12.33
C CYS A 213 -20.07 -0.48 -13.33
N ALA A 214 -19.99 0.86 -13.37
CA ALA A 214 -20.60 1.67 -14.43
C ALA A 214 -19.89 1.54 -15.79
N GLU A 215 -18.65 1.02 -15.79
CA GLU A 215 -17.77 0.93 -16.96
C GLU A 215 -17.48 -0.55 -17.39
N PRO A 216 -18.50 -1.35 -17.74
CA PRO A 216 -18.33 -2.78 -18.03
C PRO A 216 -17.44 -3.05 -19.25
N LYS A 217 -17.44 -2.14 -20.24
CA LYS A 217 -16.57 -2.22 -21.42
C LYS A 217 -15.11 -2.08 -21.03
N SER A 218 -14.78 -1.07 -20.22
CA SER A 218 -13.41 -0.80 -19.76
C SER A 218 -12.86 -1.95 -18.91
N ILE A 219 -13.71 -2.54 -18.07
CA ILE A 219 -13.37 -3.77 -17.33
C ILE A 219 -13.05 -4.94 -18.29
N ALA A 220 -13.86 -5.14 -19.34
CA ALA A 220 -13.62 -6.21 -20.31
C ALA A 220 -12.29 -6.01 -21.06
N GLU A 221 -12.02 -4.80 -21.54
CA GLU A 221 -10.78 -4.46 -22.24
C GLU A 221 -9.54 -4.64 -21.35
N ILE A 222 -9.57 -4.16 -20.10
CA ILE A 222 -8.44 -4.34 -19.17
C ILE A 222 -8.21 -5.83 -18.84
N ARG A 223 -9.27 -6.64 -18.80
CA ARG A 223 -9.17 -8.09 -18.59
C ARG A 223 -8.46 -8.79 -19.75
N GLU A 224 -8.60 -8.31 -20.98
CA GLU A 224 -7.89 -8.85 -22.16
C GLU A 224 -6.36 -8.67 -22.05
N PHE A 225 -5.88 -7.68 -21.28
CA PHE A 225 -4.46 -7.51 -20.97
C PHE A 225 -3.95 -8.44 -19.86
N GLY A 226 -4.80 -9.30 -19.30
CA GLY A 226 -4.43 -10.34 -18.32
C GLY A 226 -4.63 -9.95 -16.85
N PHE A 227 -5.23 -8.79 -16.55
CA PHE A 227 -5.49 -8.37 -15.18
C PHE A 227 -6.76 -9.01 -14.60
N ASP A 228 -6.73 -9.39 -13.30
CA ASP A 228 -7.92 -9.87 -12.59
C ASP A 228 -8.77 -8.69 -12.09
N ILE A 229 -9.34 -7.96 -13.06
CA ILE A 229 -10.25 -6.84 -12.83
C ILE A 229 -11.70 -7.31 -12.76
N ARG A 230 -12.45 -6.82 -11.77
CA ARG A 230 -13.82 -7.21 -11.47
C ARG A 230 -14.69 -5.98 -11.19
N PRO A 231 -15.97 -5.99 -11.59
CA PRO A 231 -16.87 -4.89 -11.24
C PRO A 231 -17.12 -4.86 -9.74
N CYS A 232 -17.24 -3.66 -9.17
CA CYS A 232 -17.68 -3.47 -7.80
C CYS A 232 -19.14 -3.94 -7.60
N ALA A 233 -19.52 -4.24 -6.36
CA ALA A 233 -20.88 -4.65 -6.04
C ALA A 233 -21.85 -3.47 -6.15
N LYS A 234 -22.96 -3.67 -6.88
CA LYS A 234 -24.07 -2.72 -7.02
C LYS A 234 -25.22 -3.05 -6.07
N GLY A 235 -25.89 -2.01 -5.57
CA GLY A 235 -27.15 -2.14 -4.83
C GLY A 235 -27.63 -0.80 -4.25
N PRO A 236 -28.92 -0.71 -3.87
CA PRO A 236 -29.41 0.41 -3.07
C PRO A 236 -28.50 0.59 -1.83
N ASP A 237 -28.11 1.81 -1.52
CA ASP A 237 -27.22 2.17 -0.40
C ASP A 237 -25.78 1.63 -0.44
N SER A 238 -25.32 1.03 -1.53
CA SER A 238 -23.94 0.51 -1.65
C SER A 238 -22.85 1.53 -1.29
N VAL A 239 -23.04 2.80 -1.66
CA VAL A 239 -22.13 3.90 -1.27
C VAL A 239 -22.10 4.07 0.24
N ARG A 240 -23.25 4.24 0.88
CA ARG A 240 -23.37 4.44 2.34
C ARG A 240 -22.82 3.24 3.12
N VAL A 241 -23.14 2.02 2.71
CA VAL A 241 -22.64 0.80 3.37
C VAL A 241 -21.13 0.65 3.16
N GLY A 242 -20.62 0.97 1.96
CA GLY A 242 -19.19 0.99 1.70
C GLY A 242 -18.43 1.98 2.58
N ILE A 243 -18.95 3.20 2.72
CA ILE A 243 -18.41 4.22 3.63
C ILE A 243 -18.36 3.69 5.07
N GLN A 244 -19.46 3.10 5.56
CA GLN A 244 -19.52 2.54 6.90
C GLN A 244 -18.48 1.44 7.11
N LYS A 245 -18.29 0.54 6.13
CA LYS A 245 -17.26 -0.51 6.18
C LYS A 245 -15.85 0.07 6.25
N VAL A 246 -15.54 1.09 5.43
CA VAL A 246 -14.23 1.75 5.48
C VAL A 246 -13.99 2.38 6.85
N ASN A 247 -15.01 3.04 7.42
CA ASN A 247 -14.93 3.68 8.74
C ASN A 247 -14.84 2.72 9.93
N GLN A 248 -15.00 1.41 9.73
CA GLN A 248 -14.73 0.42 10.78
C GLN A 248 -13.22 0.18 11.00
N TYR A 249 -12.38 0.59 10.06
CA TYR A 249 -10.93 0.42 10.14
C TYR A 249 -10.24 1.67 10.68
N LYS A 250 -9.09 1.47 11.33
CA LYS A 250 -8.07 2.51 11.49
C LYS A 250 -7.42 2.77 10.13
N GLN A 251 -7.47 4.01 9.66
CA GLN A 251 -7.09 4.35 8.28
C GLN A 251 -5.69 4.95 8.23
N TYR A 252 -4.90 4.49 7.26
CA TYR A 252 -3.55 4.98 7.03
C TYR A 252 -3.30 5.23 5.55
N TRP A 253 -2.58 6.30 5.24
CA TRP A 253 -2.08 6.59 3.90
C TRP A 253 -0.56 6.60 3.89
N THR A 254 0.08 6.12 2.82
CA THR A 254 1.51 6.39 2.63
C THR A 254 1.73 7.88 2.39
N LYS A 255 2.80 8.46 2.96
CA LYS A 255 3.08 9.91 2.92
C LYS A 255 3.19 10.48 1.50
N ASP A 256 3.57 9.65 0.53
CA ASP A 256 3.66 9.99 -0.89
C ASP A 256 2.31 9.95 -1.63
N SER A 257 1.22 9.49 -1.00
CA SER A 257 -0.14 9.48 -1.55
C SER A 257 -0.80 10.86 -1.47
N LEU A 258 -0.20 11.86 -2.11
CA LEU A 258 -0.58 13.27 -1.95
C LEU A 258 -2.04 13.55 -2.36
N ASN A 259 -2.52 12.95 -3.45
CA ASN A 259 -3.91 13.13 -3.89
C ASN A 259 -4.87 12.39 -2.97
N GLY A 260 -4.54 11.16 -2.57
CA GLY A 260 -5.34 10.38 -1.61
C GLY A 260 -5.48 11.07 -0.26
N ILE A 261 -4.40 11.68 0.24
CA ILE A 261 -4.41 12.48 1.47
C ILE A 261 -5.24 13.76 1.28
N LYS A 262 -5.11 14.45 0.14
CA LYS A 262 -5.91 15.63 -0.18
C LYS A 262 -7.40 15.28 -0.22
N GLU A 263 -7.77 14.19 -0.87
CA GLU A 263 -9.16 13.73 -0.92
C GLU A 263 -9.69 13.35 0.45
N GLN A 264 -8.93 12.55 1.23
CA GLN A 264 -9.28 12.16 2.59
C GLN A 264 -9.61 13.37 3.48
N ARG A 265 -8.87 14.47 3.32
CA ARG A 265 -9.06 15.71 4.09
C ARG A 265 -10.25 16.55 3.65
N ASN A 266 -10.81 16.31 2.46
CA ASN A 266 -11.83 17.16 1.85
C ASN A 266 -13.17 16.45 1.57
N TYR A 267 -13.15 15.12 1.45
CA TYR A 267 -14.31 14.30 1.10
C TYR A 267 -15.36 14.28 2.23
N ARG A 268 -16.53 14.84 1.92
CA ARG A 268 -17.58 15.19 2.90
C ARG A 268 -18.98 14.95 2.37
N TRP A 269 -19.96 14.98 3.26
CA TRP A 269 -21.37 15.00 2.88
C TRP A 269 -21.74 16.34 2.23
N GLU A 270 -22.56 16.29 1.19
CA GLU A 270 -23.13 17.46 0.53
C GLU A 270 -24.08 18.20 1.52
N GLU A 271 -24.09 19.53 1.49
CA GLU A 271 -25.04 20.35 2.26
C GLU A 271 -26.22 20.77 1.39
N ASN A 272 -27.43 20.73 1.94
CA ASN A 272 -28.60 21.30 1.29
C ASN A 272 -28.59 22.84 1.36
N THR A 273 -29.57 23.49 0.73
CA THR A 273 -29.72 24.96 0.73
C THR A 273 -29.84 25.58 2.14
N ASP A 274 -30.20 24.78 3.14
CA ASP A 274 -30.33 25.22 4.54
C ASP A 274 -29.05 24.97 5.37
N GLY A 275 -27.95 24.52 4.74
CA GLY A 275 -26.69 24.21 5.42
C GLY A 275 -26.70 22.92 6.25
N LYS A 276 -27.69 22.04 6.02
CA LYS A 276 -27.79 20.72 6.65
C LYS A 276 -27.15 19.65 5.76
N LEU A 277 -26.38 18.76 6.37
CA LEU A 277 -25.76 17.64 5.66
C LEU A 277 -26.83 16.68 5.12
N THR A 278 -26.63 16.25 3.88
CA THR A 278 -27.46 15.26 3.20
C THR A 278 -26.86 13.86 3.36
N THR A 279 -27.50 12.85 2.76
CA THR A 279 -26.99 11.47 2.71
C THR A 279 -26.12 11.20 1.49
N LYS A 280 -25.87 12.20 0.65
CA LYS A 280 -25.05 12.07 -0.56
C LYS A 280 -23.68 12.70 -0.30
N PRO A 281 -22.57 11.99 -0.60
CA PRO A 281 -21.26 12.62 -0.60
C PRO A 281 -21.16 13.68 -1.71
N ILE A 282 -20.27 14.65 -1.54
CA ILE A 282 -19.88 15.52 -2.65
C ILE A 282 -19.19 14.71 -3.76
N ASP A 283 -19.28 15.20 -4.99
CA ASP A 283 -18.62 14.57 -6.15
C ASP A 283 -17.13 14.92 -6.22
N ASP A 284 -16.76 16.14 -5.83
CA ASP A 284 -15.37 16.55 -5.73
C ASP A 284 -14.61 15.74 -4.65
N TYR A 285 -13.32 15.53 -4.89
CA TYR A 285 -12.43 14.83 -3.95
C TYR A 285 -12.84 13.38 -3.66
N SER A 286 -13.43 12.70 -4.64
CA SER A 286 -14.06 11.39 -4.45
C SER A 286 -13.31 10.22 -5.09
N HIS A 287 -12.38 10.42 -6.03
CA HIS A 287 -11.94 9.36 -6.93
C HIS A 287 -11.16 8.23 -6.21
N LEU A 288 -10.12 8.55 -5.43
CA LEU A 288 -9.41 7.56 -4.61
C LEU A 288 -10.26 7.10 -3.43
N MET A 289 -11.14 7.94 -2.90
CA MET A 289 -12.09 7.55 -1.86
C MET A 289 -13.06 6.47 -2.36
N ASP A 290 -13.57 6.62 -3.58
CA ASP A 290 -14.49 5.70 -4.22
C ASP A 290 -13.77 4.45 -4.69
N ALA A 291 -12.59 4.55 -5.31
CA ALA A 291 -11.74 3.40 -5.62
C ALA A 291 -11.51 2.54 -4.37
N ARG A 292 -11.13 3.17 -3.26
CA ARG A 292 -10.92 2.51 -1.96
C ARG A 292 -12.21 1.89 -1.42
N ARG A 293 -13.30 2.66 -1.40
CA ARG A 293 -14.61 2.23 -0.89
C ARG A 293 -15.13 1.02 -1.66
N MET A 294 -15.06 1.07 -2.98
CA MET A 294 -15.50 -0.02 -3.86
C MET A 294 -14.71 -1.29 -3.60
N ALA A 295 -13.39 -1.19 -3.47
CA ALA A 295 -12.52 -2.30 -3.15
C ALA A 295 -12.87 -2.92 -1.79
N VAL A 296 -12.99 -2.12 -0.72
CA VAL A 296 -13.37 -2.62 0.62
C VAL A 296 -14.78 -3.21 0.64
N PHE A 297 -15.74 -2.56 -0.04
CA PHE A 297 -17.13 -3.00 -0.02
C PHE A 297 -17.34 -4.33 -0.75
N THR A 298 -16.69 -4.48 -1.91
CA THR A 298 -16.81 -5.64 -2.81
C THR A 298 -15.79 -6.72 -2.50
N MET A 299 -14.81 -6.42 -1.65
CA MET A 299 -13.76 -7.34 -1.24
C MET A 299 -14.42 -8.69 -0.93
N PRO A 300 -14.14 -9.75 -1.71
CA PRO A 300 -14.78 -11.04 -1.47
C PRO A 300 -14.43 -11.50 -0.05
N GLU A 301 -15.28 -12.21 0.67
CA GLU A 301 -14.81 -12.90 1.88
C GLU A 301 -13.53 -13.68 1.53
N PRO A 302 -12.51 -13.74 2.41
CA PRO A 302 -11.34 -14.56 2.14
C PRO A 302 -11.84 -15.97 1.85
N LYS A 303 -11.83 -16.35 0.57
CA LYS A 303 -12.12 -17.72 0.19
C LYS A 303 -10.99 -18.51 0.82
N VAL A 304 -11.32 -19.30 1.83
CA VAL A 304 -10.53 -20.48 2.14
C VAL A 304 -10.40 -21.18 0.79
N ILE A 305 -9.20 -21.19 0.20
CA ILE A 305 -8.92 -22.05 -0.94
C ILE A 305 -8.88 -23.46 -0.36
N GLN A 306 -10.04 -23.99 0.01
CA GLN A 306 -10.24 -25.41 -0.02
C GLN A 306 -10.23 -25.75 -1.51
N ARG A 307 -9.04 -26.04 -2.04
CA ARG A 307 -8.99 -26.93 -3.21
C ARG A 307 -9.88 -28.10 -2.81
N LYS A 308 -11.04 -28.25 -3.46
CA LYS A 308 -11.83 -29.49 -3.36
C LYS A 308 -10.93 -30.57 -3.92
N VAL A 309 -10.10 -31.15 -3.06
CA VAL A 309 -9.49 -32.44 -3.30
C VAL A 309 -10.68 -33.34 -3.61
N LYS A 310 -10.74 -33.90 -4.82
CA LYS A 310 -11.73 -34.92 -5.15
C LYS A 310 -11.71 -35.91 -3.99
N LYS A 311 -12.84 -36.11 -3.35
CA LYS A 311 -13.02 -36.96 -2.15
C LYS A 311 -12.85 -38.45 -2.47
N SER A 312 -12.17 -38.80 -3.56
CA SER A 312 -11.88 -40.16 -3.99
C SER A 312 -10.48 -40.54 -3.53
N ALA A 313 -10.47 -41.28 -2.42
CA ALA A 313 -9.42 -42.17 -1.92
C ALA A 313 -8.09 -41.54 -1.47
N PHE A 314 -8.00 -41.18 -0.19
CA PHE A 314 -6.79 -41.45 0.60
C PHE A 314 -7.18 -41.66 2.07
N SER A 315 -7.29 -42.93 2.47
CA SER A 315 -6.99 -43.33 3.84
C SER A 315 -5.48 -43.53 3.89
N ILE A 316 -4.75 -42.66 4.57
CA ILE A 316 -3.34 -42.95 4.88
C ILE A 316 -3.38 -44.16 5.80
N ASN A 317 -2.91 -45.32 5.32
CA ASN A 317 -2.87 -46.54 6.11
C ASN A 317 -1.65 -46.48 7.04
N PHE A 318 -1.77 -45.80 8.18
CA PHE A 318 -0.70 -45.75 9.19
C PHE A 318 -0.49 -47.11 9.87
N SER A 319 -1.41 -48.08 9.69
CA SER A 319 -1.32 -49.43 10.28
C SER A 319 -0.15 -50.27 9.78
N ASN A 320 0.49 -49.88 8.66
CA ASN A 320 1.67 -50.57 8.10
C ASN A 320 2.98 -49.79 8.27
N LEU A 321 3.00 -48.73 9.07
CA LEU A 321 4.26 -48.10 9.45
C LEU A 321 5.04 -49.08 10.31
N SER A 322 6.23 -49.49 9.86
CA SER A 322 7.17 -50.19 10.75
C SER A 322 7.36 -49.36 12.02
N GLU A 323 7.58 -49.97 13.18
CA GLU A 323 7.73 -49.28 14.48
C GLU A 323 8.81 -48.16 14.49
N ARG A 324 9.65 -48.10 13.44
CA ARG A 324 10.73 -47.13 13.26
C ARG A 324 10.42 -46.01 12.25
N SER A 325 9.30 -46.06 11.52
CA SER A 325 8.89 -45.01 10.59
C SER A 325 8.38 -43.77 11.34
N GLN A 326 8.77 -42.57 10.92
CA GLN A 326 8.47 -41.33 11.66
C GLN A 326 7.83 -40.29 10.75
N LEU A 327 6.71 -39.69 11.20
CA LEU A 327 6.19 -38.46 10.61
C LEU A 327 6.96 -37.27 11.18
N LEU A 328 7.55 -36.48 10.29
CA LEU A 328 8.36 -35.32 10.59
C LEU A 328 7.64 -34.08 10.09
N LEU A 329 7.64 -33.04 10.92
CA LEU A 329 7.06 -31.75 10.58
C LEU A 329 8.13 -30.67 10.65
N SER A 330 8.15 -29.82 9.62
CA SER A 330 8.88 -28.56 9.65
C SER A 330 7.93 -27.43 9.34
N ILE A 331 8.15 -26.30 10.00
CA ILE A 331 7.39 -25.07 9.85
C ILE A 331 8.34 -24.02 9.31
N TRP A 332 7.91 -23.32 8.26
CA TRP A 332 8.67 -22.21 7.69
C TRP A 332 7.75 -21.01 7.55
N THR A 333 8.15 -19.87 8.10
CA THR A 333 7.39 -18.61 8.00
C THR A 333 8.17 -17.61 7.17
N GLU A 334 7.54 -17.11 6.11
CA GLU A 334 8.05 -16.04 5.25
C GLU A 334 7.83 -14.66 5.88
N LYS A 335 8.54 -13.64 5.36
CA LYS A 335 8.44 -12.23 5.84
C LYS A 335 7.01 -11.65 5.77
N ASN A 336 6.17 -12.17 4.88
CA ASN A 336 4.76 -11.79 4.71
C ASN A 336 3.80 -12.52 5.69
N LEU A 337 4.32 -13.26 6.67
CA LEU A 337 3.58 -14.12 7.61
C LEU A 337 2.88 -15.33 6.97
N LYS A 338 3.21 -15.64 5.70
CA LYS A 338 2.84 -16.92 5.10
C LYS A 338 3.67 -18.02 5.77
N THR A 339 2.98 -18.99 6.36
CA THR A 339 3.63 -20.12 7.05
C THR A 339 3.32 -21.41 6.33
N SER A 340 4.34 -22.10 5.85
CA SER A 340 4.26 -23.43 5.25
C SER A 340 4.61 -24.49 6.29
N VAL A 341 3.72 -25.45 6.49
CA VAL A 341 3.93 -26.63 7.35
C VAL A 341 4.03 -27.86 6.49
N ILE A 342 5.18 -28.52 6.52
CA ILE A 342 5.49 -29.65 5.67
C ILE A 342 5.47 -30.92 6.49
N GLY A 343 4.62 -31.88 6.08
CA GLY A 343 4.59 -33.22 6.63
C GLY A 343 5.31 -34.20 5.74
N ALA A 344 6.37 -34.81 6.27
CA ALA A 344 7.13 -35.83 5.57
C ALA A 344 7.22 -37.11 6.40
N LEU A 345 6.87 -38.24 5.80
CA LEU A 345 7.01 -39.56 6.40
C LEU A 345 8.37 -40.14 6.01
N TRP A 346 9.23 -40.38 6.99
CA TRP A 346 10.45 -41.14 6.79
C TRP A 346 10.15 -42.65 6.90
N SER A 347 10.72 -43.45 6.00
CA SER A 347 10.60 -44.91 5.99
C SER A 347 11.93 -45.62 6.26
N SER A 348 11.96 -46.48 7.28
CA SER A 348 13.16 -47.27 7.65
C SER A 348 13.48 -48.40 6.73
N GLN A 349 12.47 -48.90 6.05
CA GLN A 349 12.61 -50.07 5.23
C GLN A 349 13.45 -49.78 3.99
N ASN A 350 13.39 -48.55 3.49
CA ASN A 350 14.04 -48.16 2.25
C ASN A 350 14.86 -46.85 2.35
N GLY A 351 14.83 -46.16 3.50
CA GLY A 351 15.61 -44.94 3.71
C GLY A 351 15.09 -43.72 2.95
N HIS A 352 13.88 -43.80 2.39
CA HIS A 352 13.27 -42.70 1.65
C HIS A 352 12.46 -41.79 2.56
N LEU A 353 12.48 -40.49 2.21
CA LEU A 353 11.59 -39.50 2.78
C LEU A 353 10.43 -39.26 1.81
N TYR A 354 9.22 -39.54 2.27
CA TYR A 354 7.99 -39.35 1.51
C TYR A 354 7.31 -38.08 1.96
N VAL A 355 7.32 -37.08 1.09
CA VAL A 355 6.68 -35.80 1.35
C VAL A 355 5.18 -35.96 1.18
N GLN A 356 4.41 -35.92 2.28
CA GLN A 356 3.00 -36.30 2.32
C GLN A 356 2.05 -35.13 2.06
N PHE A 357 2.34 -33.97 2.64
CA PHE A 357 1.48 -32.80 2.53
C PHE A 357 2.22 -31.48 2.77
N GLU A 358 1.65 -30.43 2.17
CA GLU A 358 1.90 -29.02 2.45
C GLU A 358 0.66 -28.42 3.10
N LEU A 359 0.83 -27.59 4.12
CA LEU A 359 -0.22 -26.73 4.63
C LEU A 359 0.29 -25.30 4.65
N ASP A 360 -0.35 -24.43 3.88
CA ASP A 360 -0.09 -22.99 3.91
C ASP A 360 -1.08 -22.29 4.83
N PHE A 361 -0.55 -21.43 5.71
CA PHE A 361 -1.33 -20.60 6.63
C PHE A 361 -0.96 -19.14 6.45
N THR A 362 -1.96 -18.27 6.59
CA THR A 362 -1.78 -16.82 6.76
C THR A 362 -2.37 -16.48 8.12
N ALA A 363 -1.54 -16.43 9.16
CA ALA A 363 -2.00 -16.17 10.52
C ALA A 363 -0.99 -15.32 11.30
N PRO A 364 -1.46 -14.36 12.11
CA PRO A 364 -0.60 -13.38 12.76
C PRO A 364 0.12 -13.89 14.03
N ILE A 365 -0.30 -15.03 14.60
CA ILE A 365 0.18 -15.51 15.91
C ILE A 365 0.55 -17.00 15.83
N ALA A 366 1.71 -17.38 16.39
CA ALA A 366 2.26 -18.74 16.33
C ALA A 366 1.33 -19.82 16.93
N ASP A 367 0.64 -19.52 18.04
CA ASP A 367 -0.30 -20.44 18.69
C ASP A 367 -1.51 -20.78 17.81
N ASP A 368 -1.94 -19.82 16.98
CA ASP A 368 -3.03 -20.00 16.03
C ASP A 368 -2.58 -20.90 14.86
N ILE A 369 -1.33 -20.75 14.39
CA ILE A 369 -0.74 -21.61 13.36
C ILE A 369 -0.64 -23.06 13.85
N LEU A 370 -0.09 -23.28 15.05
CA LEU A 370 0.13 -24.62 15.58
C LEU A 370 -1.19 -25.35 15.85
N SER A 371 -2.18 -24.64 16.41
CA SER A 371 -3.52 -25.19 16.68
C SER A 371 -4.23 -25.58 15.39
N ARG A 372 -4.17 -24.72 14.36
CA ARG A 372 -4.77 -24.98 13.04
C ARG A 372 -4.07 -26.11 12.29
N ALA A 373 -2.73 -26.12 12.32
CA ALA A 373 -1.94 -27.20 11.73
C ALA A 373 -2.27 -28.54 12.38
N THR A 374 -2.31 -28.59 13.72
CA THR A 374 -2.63 -29.81 14.48
C THR A 374 -4.04 -30.32 14.17
N ALA A 375 -5.05 -29.43 14.11
CA ALA A 375 -6.41 -29.79 13.75
C ALA A 375 -6.47 -30.38 12.32
N LYS A 376 -5.76 -29.76 11.36
CA LYS A 376 -5.78 -30.20 9.97
C LYS A 376 -5.02 -31.51 9.75
N ILE A 377 -3.90 -31.71 10.45
CA ILE A 377 -3.15 -32.96 10.45
C ILE A 377 -4.01 -34.08 11.06
N SER A 378 -4.70 -33.81 12.17
CA SER A 378 -5.63 -34.77 12.79
C SER A 378 -6.76 -35.17 11.84
N GLU A 379 -7.27 -34.24 11.03
CA GLU A 379 -8.26 -34.53 9.98
C GLU A 379 -7.66 -35.41 8.87
N ILE A 380 -6.49 -35.04 8.33
CA ILE A 380 -5.81 -35.75 7.23
C ILE A 380 -5.39 -37.17 7.65
N THR A 381 -5.01 -37.34 8.91
CA THR A 381 -4.56 -38.62 9.47
C THR A 381 -5.71 -39.51 9.95
N ASN A 382 -6.97 -39.12 9.69
CA ASN A 382 -8.17 -39.79 10.20
C ASN A 382 -8.13 -39.98 11.73
N ARG A 383 -7.60 -39.00 12.45
CA ARG A 383 -7.41 -38.97 13.92
C ARG A 383 -6.56 -40.09 14.48
N GLN A 384 -5.75 -40.77 13.66
CA GLN A 384 -4.80 -41.77 14.17
C GLN A 384 -3.64 -41.12 14.92
N ILE A 385 -3.36 -39.84 14.67
CA ILE A 385 -2.38 -39.03 15.39
C ILE A 385 -3.14 -37.98 16.20
N THR A 386 -3.25 -38.20 17.52
CA THR A 386 -4.11 -37.39 18.41
C THR A 386 -3.36 -36.43 19.34
N SER A 387 -2.02 -36.43 19.35
CA SER A 387 -1.24 -35.53 20.22
C SER A 387 0.09 -35.08 19.61
N LEU A 388 0.54 -33.88 19.98
CA LEU A 388 1.85 -33.30 19.63
C LEU A 388 3.05 -34.17 20.05
N LYS A 389 2.88 -35.08 21.02
CA LYS A 389 3.93 -36.01 21.48
C LYS A 389 4.20 -37.15 20.49
N ASN A 390 3.28 -37.39 19.54
CA ASN A 390 3.35 -38.52 18.61
C ASN A 390 4.02 -38.18 17.26
N PHE A 391 4.52 -36.95 17.10
CA PHE A 391 5.36 -36.55 15.99
C PHE A 391 6.48 -35.65 16.50
N HIS A 392 7.66 -35.78 15.90
CA HIS A 392 8.78 -34.93 16.25
C HIS A 392 8.77 -33.70 15.34
N ILE A 393 8.57 -32.52 15.93
CA ILE A 393 8.78 -31.24 15.26
C ILE A 393 10.29 -31.00 15.23
N TRP A 394 10.83 -30.81 14.05
CA TRP A 394 12.24 -30.48 13.87
C TRP A 394 12.34 -29.20 13.05
N GLY A 395 13.11 -28.24 13.54
CA GLY A 395 13.26 -26.91 12.93
C GLY A 395 12.35 -25.84 13.51
N ASN A 396 12.45 -25.57 14.82
CA ASN A 396 11.95 -24.32 15.44
C ASN A 396 12.81 -23.08 15.06
N GLU A 397 13.55 -23.17 13.97
CA GLU A 397 14.52 -22.15 13.59
C GLU A 397 13.87 -21.22 12.57
N VAL A 398 13.26 -20.16 13.09
CA VAL A 398 12.79 -19.02 12.31
C VAL A 398 14.03 -18.27 11.81
N PHE A 399 14.49 -18.57 10.60
CA PHE A 399 15.58 -17.84 9.97
C PHE A 399 15.03 -16.68 9.15
N PHE A 400 15.35 -15.45 9.59
CA PHE A 400 15.24 -14.26 8.75
C PHE A 400 16.61 -13.97 8.13
N ASP A 401 16.69 -13.85 6.80
CA ASP A 401 17.89 -13.33 6.14
C ASP A 401 17.85 -11.78 6.13
N GLU A 402 19.04 -11.21 6.37
CA GLU A 402 19.37 -9.84 6.74
C GLU A 402 18.90 -8.82 5.70
N TRP A 403 18.09 -7.86 6.17
CA TRP A 403 18.65 -6.53 6.45
C TRP A 403 18.33 -6.19 7.92
N GLY A 404 19.17 -6.70 8.82
CA GLY A 404 19.50 -6.16 10.15
C GLY A 404 18.40 -5.66 11.09
N GLY A 405 17.57 -6.55 11.64
CA GLY A 405 16.77 -6.28 12.84
C GLY A 405 16.77 -7.47 13.79
N ASP A 406 17.12 -7.25 15.07
CA ASP A 406 17.20 -8.29 16.10
C ASP A 406 15.81 -8.69 16.63
N LEU A 407 15.11 -9.50 15.85
CA LEU A 407 13.87 -10.17 16.22
C LEU A 407 14.08 -11.31 17.23
N SER A 408 15.32 -11.78 17.42
CA SER A 408 15.61 -12.90 18.33
C SER A 408 15.25 -12.54 19.77
N THR A 409 15.45 -11.27 20.14
CA THR A 409 15.12 -10.72 21.46
C THR A 409 13.60 -10.65 21.71
N ASP A 410 12.79 -10.36 20.68
CA ASP A 410 11.33 -10.29 20.82
C ASP A 410 10.67 -11.68 20.87
N PHE A 411 11.23 -12.67 20.17
CA PHE A 411 10.73 -14.06 20.23
C PHE A 411 11.16 -14.80 21.51
N GLN A 412 12.32 -14.47 22.08
CA GLN A 412 12.72 -14.97 23.41
C GLN A 412 11.75 -14.51 24.52
N ARG A 413 11.21 -13.29 24.41
CA ARG A 413 10.17 -12.79 25.33
C ARG A 413 8.85 -13.55 25.24
N LEU A 414 8.60 -14.24 24.12
CA LEU A 414 7.42 -15.09 23.87
C LEU A 414 7.68 -16.59 24.13
N GLY A 415 8.85 -16.96 24.68
CA GLY A 415 9.18 -18.34 25.04
C GLY A 415 9.63 -19.23 23.88
N MET A 416 9.97 -18.65 22.73
CA MET A 416 10.44 -19.38 21.54
C MET A 416 11.97 -19.34 21.46
N HIS A 417 12.62 -20.50 21.62
CA HIS A 417 14.08 -20.64 21.51
C HIS A 417 14.51 -20.98 20.08
N ILE A 418 15.26 -20.07 19.44
CA ILE A 418 15.86 -20.25 18.12
C ILE A 418 17.29 -20.81 18.31
N ARG A 419 17.67 -21.85 17.55
CA ARG A 419 19.06 -22.34 17.47
C ARG A 419 19.68 -21.92 16.14
N GLU A 420 20.98 -21.62 16.16
CA GLU A 420 21.75 -21.22 14.97
C GLU A 420 22.40 -22.41 14.26
N ASN A 421 22.60 -22.23 12.95
CA ASN A 421 23.56 -22.89 12.04
C ASN A 421 23.11 -24.10 11.22
N GLU A 422 22.73 -23.82 9.96
CA GLU A 422 23.56 -24.06 8.76
C GLU A 422 23.00 -23.19 7.61
N GLN A 423 23.69 -22.12 7.24
CA GLN A 423 23.22 -21.22 6.18
C GLN A 423 23.42 -21.86 4.79
N TYR A 424 22.35 -22.46 4.27
CA TYR A 424 22.16 -22.58 2.82
C TYR A 424 21.57 -21.25 2.34
N ASN A 425 22.02 -20.69 1.22
CA ASN A 425 21.27 -19.60 0.59
C ASN A 425 20.04 -20.17 -0.13
N GLU A 426 19.06 -19.33 -0.47
CA GLU A 426 17.75 -19.78 -0.97
C GLU A 426 17.87 -20.66 -2.21
N MET A 427 18.70 -20.22 -3.16
CA MET A 427 19.01 -20.99 -4.37
C MET A 427 19.71 -22.32 -4.07
N GLY A 428 20.60 -22.37 -3.08
CA GLY A 428 21.29 -23.58 -2.66
C GLY A 428 20.35 -24.61 -2.02
N ALA A 429 19.37 -24.15 -1.25
CA ALA A 429 18.40 -25.02 -0.57
C ALA A 429 17.48 -25.74 -1.58
N VAL A 430 16.94 -24.98 -2.53
CA VAL A 430 16.15 -25.58 -3.60
C VAL A 430 17.05 -26.61 -4.34
N ALA A 431 18.33 -26.29 -4.62
CA ALA A 431 19.16 -27.05 -5.60
C ALA A 431 19.46 -28.44 -5.08
N MET A 432 19.71 -28.48 -3.79
CA MET A 432 19.87 -29.70 -3.04
C MET A 432 18.58 -30.55 -3.07
N VAL A 433 17.41 -29.96 -2.75
CA VAL A 433 16.12 -30.68 -2.79
C VAL A 433 15.83 -31.23 -4.18
N SER A 434 16.03 -30.44 -5.23
CA SER A 434 15.85 -30.86 -6.62
C SER A 434 16.71 -32.07 -6.97
N LYS A 435 17.99 -32.02 -6.60
CA LYS A 435 18.94 -33.11 -6.82
C LYS A 435 18.57 -34.38 -6.07
N MET A 436 18.12 -34.27 -4.81
CA MET A 436 17.68 -35.41 -4.01
C MET A 436 16.43 -36.07 -4.59
N ALA A 437 15.48 -35.27 -5.07
CA ALA A 437 14.31 -35.80 -5.76
C ALA A 437 14.68 -36.45 -7.11
N SER A 438 15.63 -35.89 -7.87
CA SER A 438 16.12 -36.50 -9.12
C SER A 438 16.85 -37.81 -8.90
N ALA A 439 17.57 -37.93 -7.77
CA ALA A 439 18.27 -39.15 -7.37
C ALA A 439 17.32 -40.21 -6.77
N GLY A 440 16.03 -39.89 -6.60
CA GLY A 440 15.04 -40.76 -5.98
C GLY A 440 15.12 -40.81 -4.46
N THR A 441 16.08 -40.13 -3.81
CA THR A 441 16.28 -40.13 -2.36
C THR A 441 15.11 -39.51 -1.58
N ILE A 442 14.38 -38.57 -2.21
CA ILE A 442 13.13 -38.02 -1.72
C ILE A 442 12.02 -38.33 -2.73
N THR A 443 10.86 -38.76 -2.25
CA THR A 443 9.66 -38.95 -3.06
C THR A 443 8.64 -37.87 -2.73
N ILE A 444 8.17 -37.16 -3.74
CA ILE A 444 7.20 -36.06 -3.62
C ILE A 444 5.83 -36.58 -4.00
N HIS A 445 4.83 -36.37 -3.12
CA HIS A 445 3.45 -36.77 -3.41
C HIS A 445 2.79 -35.79 -4.38
N ASP A 446 1.94 -36.30 -5.27
CA ASP A 446 1.11 -35.55 -6.24
C ASP A 446 0.34 -34.33 -5.67
N ARG A 447 0.00 -34.29 -4.37
CA ARG A 447 -0.65 -33.11 -3.78
C ARG A 447 0.31 -31.94 -3.57
N CYS A 448 1.61 -32.19 -3.63
CA CYS A 448 2.68 -31.20 -3.70
C CYS A 448 3.10 -30.95 -5.16
N SER A 449 2.19 -31.15 -6.14
CA SER A 449 2.50 -31.02 -7.57
C SER A 449 3.12 -29.67 -7.92
N ALA A 450 2.72 -28.58 -7.25
CA ALA A 450 3.31 -27.26 -7.48
C ALA A 450 4.83 -27.26 -7.21
N LEU A 451 5.28 -27.97 -6.18
CA LEU A 451 6.71 -28.14 -5.91
C LEU A 451 7.37 -29.06 -6.92
N ASP A 452 6.76 -30.19 -7.27
CA ASP A 452 7.34 -31.11 -8.26
C ASP A 452 7.44 -30.45 -9.65
N ASP A 453 6.43 -29.67 -10.04
CA ASP A 453 6.40 -28.84 -11.23
C ASP A 453 7.51 -27.77 -11.17
N GLN A 454 7.67 -27.07 -10.03
CA GLN A 454 8.72 -26.07 -9.84
C GLN A 454 10.13 -26.69 -9.86
N LEU A 455 10.35 -27.82 -9.20
CA LEU A 455 11.61 -28.56 -9.23
C LEU A 455 11.88 -29.10 -10.64
N GLY A 456 10.85 -29.58 -11.33
CA GLY A 456 10.88 -30.02 -12.72
C GLY A 456 11.29 -28.89 -13.68
N LEU A 457 10.61 -27.74 -13.59
CA LEU A 457 10.96 -26.53 -14.34
C LEU A 457 12.41 -26.14 -14.08
N TRP A 458 12.86 -26.19 -12.83
CA TRP A 458 14.22 -25.79 -12.55
C TRP A 458 15.29 -26.80 -13.00
N ARG A 459 15.01 -28.11 -12.93
CA ARG A 459 15.85 -29.14 -13.56
C ARG A 459 16.07 -28.84 -15.05
N ILE A 460 15.07 -28.24 -15.70
CA ILE A 460 15.10 -27.89 -17.12
C ILE A 460 15.79 -26.53 -17.36
N THR A 461 15.48 -25.50 -16.57
CA THR A 461 15.86 -24.11 -16.88
C THR A 461 17.10 -23.60 -16.17
N GLY A 462 17.49 -24.20 -15.04
CA GLY A 462 18.61 -23.73 -14.20
C GLY A 462 18.40 -22.35 -13.56
N LYS A 463 17.23 -21.71 -13.72
CA LYS A 463 16.87 -20.40 -13.16
C LYS A 463 15.65 -20.53 -12.24
N PRO A 464 15.81 -20.40 -10.91
CA PRO A 464 14.71 -20.53 -9.96
C PRO A 464 14.09 -19.16 -9.66
N GLU A 465 12.86 -18.92 -10.12
CA GLU A 465 12.07 -17.77 -9.73
C GLU A 465 10.83 -18.26 -8.96
N GLU A 466 10.74 -17.84 -7.69
CA GLU A 466 9.60 -17.92 -6.75
C GLU A 466 9.09 -19.31 -6.28
N GLY A 467 9.85 -19.97 -5.41
CA GLY A 467 9.38 -21.14 -4.65
C GLY A 467 10.32 -21.60 -3.54
N PHE A 468 10.23 -20.99 -2.35
CA PHE A 468 11.35 -21.08 -1.38
C PHE A 468 10.98 -21.66 -0.01
N GLY A 469 9.82 -21.33 0.56
CA GLY A 469 9.48 -21.76 1.93
C GLY A 469 9.39 -23.27 2.10
N TYR A 470 8.83 -23.97 1.12
CA TYR A 470 8.75 -25.43 1.10
C TYR A 470 10.11 -26.11 1.09
N ALA A 471 10.97 -25.69 0.16
CA ALA A 471 12.28 -26.30 -0.04
C ALA A 471 13.15 -26.13 1.22
N ARG A 472 13.03 -24.98 1.88
CA ARG A 472 13.66 -24.69 3.17
C ARG A 472 13.17 -25.61 4.29
N ALA A 473 11.85 -25.76 4.44
CA ALA A 473 11.26 -26.64 5.43
C ALA A 473 11.68 -28.11 5.20
N LEU A 474 11.66 -28.57 3.94
CA LEU A 474 12.09 -29.92 3.60
C LEU A 474 13.58 -30.15 3.87
N LEU A 475 14.44 -29.15 3.59
CA LEU A 475 15.86 -29.22 3.90
C LEU A 475 16.14 -29.31 5.40
N SER A 476 15.35 -28.61 6.23
CA SER A 476 15.43 -28.69 7.69
C SER A 476 15.15 -30.12 8.20
N ILE A 477 14.12 -30.78 7.65
CA ILE A 477 13.78 -32.18 7.94
C ILE A 477 14.95 -33.11 7.55
N VAL A 478 15.51 -32.92 6.36
CA VAL A 478 16.64 -33.72 5.87
C VAL A 478 17.89 -33.54 6.72
N SER A 479 18.28 -32.28 7.01
CA SER A 479 19.45 -31.96 7.84
C SER A 479 19.32 -32.56 9.24
N THR A 480 18.12 -32.49 9.80
CA THR A 480 17.79 -33.14 11.07
C THR A 480 18.01 -34.66 11.02
N LEU A 481 17.41 -35.32 10.04
CA LEU A 481 17.52 -36.78 9.91
C LEU A 481 18.98 -37.20 9.75
N TYR A 482 19.74 -36.41 9.00
CA TYR A 482 21.18 -36.56 8.84
C TYR A 482 21.93 -36.42 10.18
N LYS A 483 21.70 -35.34 10.94
CA LYS A 483 22.28 -35.14 12.29
C LYS A 483 21.93 -36.27 13.26
N SER A 484 20.74 -36.87 13.12
CA SER A 484 20.31 -38.01 13.92
C SER A 484 20.90 -39.37 13.47
N GLY A 485 21.70 -39.39 12.39
CA GLY A 485 22.30 -40.61 11.84
C GLY A 485 21.32 -41.52 11.09
N LYS A 486 20.10 -41.04 10.80
CA LYS A 486 19.03 -41.80 10.13
C LYS A 486 19.05 -41.66 8.60
N PHE A 487 19.90 -40.78 8.06
CA PHE A 487 20.00 -40.48 6.63
C PHE A 487 21.46 -40.61 6.18
N VAL A 488 21.75 -41.41 5.14
CA VAL A 488 23.11 -41.92 4.88
C VAL A 488 23.89 -41.10 3.84
N GLU A 489 23.27 -40.22 3.04
CA GLU A 489 24.02 -39.40 2.09
C GLU A 489 24.33 -37.99 2.64
N LYS A 490 25.63 -37.69 2.80
CA LYS A 490 26.13 -36.35 3.07
C LYS A 490 25.69 -35.40 1.94
N PRO A 491 25.04 -34.27 2.26
CA PRO A 491 25.01 -33.14 1.34
C PRO A 491 26.44 -32.66 1.10
N LYS A 492 26.85 -32.52 -0.17
CA LYS A 492 28.13 -31.84 -0.45
C LYS A 492 27.99 -30.37 -0.03
N PRO A 493 28.91 -29.82 0.78
CA PRO A 493 28.87 -28.40 1.14
C PRO A 493 28.92 -27.52 -0.11
N LEU A 494 28.15 -26.43 -0.11
CA LEU A 494 28.21 -25.35 -1.12
C LEU A 494 29.55 -24.60 -1.01
N LYS A 495 30.66 -25.21 -1.45
CA LYS A 495 31.99 -24.57 -1.45
C LYS A 495 32.45 -24.03 -2.81
N GLU A 496 31.68 -24.19 -3.89
CA GLU A 496 32.14 -23.85 -5.25
C GLU A 496 31.52 -22.58 -5.86
N TYR A 497 31.00 -21.65 -5.06
CA TYR A 497 30.52 -20.37 -5.60
C TYR A 497 31.62 -19.32 -5.84
N SER A 498 32.83 -19.51 -5.32
CA SER A 498 33.96 -18.61 -5.59
C SER A 498 34.49 -18.74 -7.02
N GLU A 499 34.62 -19.96 -7.55
CA GLU A 499 35.07 -20.22 -8.92
C GLU A 499 34.01 -19.88 -9.97
N VAL A 500 32.73 -20.10 -9.66
CA VAL A 500 31.61 -19.72 -10.54
C VAL A 500 31.45 -18.20 -10.59
N LYS A 501 31.64 -17.47 -9.47
CA LYS A 501 31.72 -16.00 -9.49
C LYS A 501 32.89 -15.52 -10.35
N GLN A 502 34.08 -16.09 -10.22
CA GLN A 502 35.24 -15.68 -11.01
C GLN A 502 35.07 -15.98 -12.52
N LYS A 503 34.50 -17.13 -12.89
CA LYS A 503 34.15 -17.43 -14.29
C LYS A 503 33.03 -16.54 -14.82
N ALA A 504 32.04 -16.18 -14.00
CA ALA A 504 30.96 -15.28 -14.39
C ALA A 504 31.45 -13.83 -14.57
N PHE A 505 32.30 -13.32 -13.68
CA PHE A 505 32.90 -11.99 -13.82
C PHE A 505 33.81 -11.90 -15.05
N LYS A 506 34.64 -12.92 -15.30
CA LYS A 506 35.50 -12.99 -16.50
C LYS A 506 34.68 -13.05 -17.79
N ARG A 507 33.56 -13.79 -17.78
CA ARG A 507 32.66 -13.90 -18.94
C ARG A 507 31.84 -12.63 -19.18
N ILE A 508 31.53 -11.86 -18.13
CA ILE A 508 30.92 -10.52 -18.23
C ILE A 508 31.93 -9.51 -18.80
N GLU A 509 33.21 -9.56 -18.41
CA GLU A 509 34.27 -8.76 -19.04
C GLU A 509 34.49 -9.15 -20.51
N ASP A 510 34.50 -10.45 -20.84
CA ASP A 510 34.65 -10.94 -22.21
C ASP A 510 33.45 -10.53 -23.10
N ILE A 511 32.24 -10.46 -22.53
CA ILE A 511 31.03 -9.99 -23.21
C ILE A 511 31.06 -8.46 -23.39
N LYS A 512 31.53 -7.70 -22.40
CA LYS A 512 31.75 -6.24 -22.52
C LYS A 512 32.81 -5.92 -23.57
N ASN A 513 33.87 -6.70 -23.65
CA ASN A 513 34.92 -6.56 -24.66
C ASN A 513 34.44 -7.00 -26.06
N LYS A 514 33.53 -7.98 -26.16
CA LYS A 514 32.91 -8.40 -27.43
C LYS A 514 31.79 -7.47 -27.92
N ALA A 515 31.14 -6.71 -27.02
CA ALA A 515 30.13 -5.71 -27.38
C ALA A 515 30.75 -4.38 -27.89
N GLY A 516 32.08 -4.25 -27.86
CA GLY A 516 32.83 -3.06 -28.27
C GLY A 516 33.26 -3.01 -29.75
N SER A 517 32.44 -3.49 -30.70
CA SER A 517 32.78 -3.40 -32.14
C SER A 517 31.64 -3.01 -33.08
N GLU A 518 30.69 -2.20 -32.62
CA GLU A 518 29.82 -1.45 -33.54
C GLU A 518 29.77 0.02 -33.12
N LYS A 519 30.49 0.87 -33.87
CA LYS A 519 30.44 2.33 -33.74
C LYS A 519 29.13 2.85 -34.35
N PRO A 520 28.32 3.66 -33.63
CA PRO A 520 27.38 4.55 -34.29
C PRO A 520 28.17 5.72 -34.92
N LYS A 521 27.81 6.08 -36.15
CA LYS A 521 28.30 7.27 -36.83
C LYS A 521 27.88 8.53 -36.06
N ASN A 522 28.82 9.46 -35.91
CA ASN A 522 28.57 10.83 -35.44
C ASN A 522 27.56 11.53 -36.36
N PRO A 523 26.74 12.46 -35.83
CA PRO A 523 27.20 13.84 -35.87
C PRO A 523 27.00 14.61 -34.55
N GLU A 524 27.99 15.45 -34.28
CA GLU A 524 27.96 16.76 -33.61
C GLU A 524 26.81 17.04 -32.62
N TYR A 525 27.14 17.26 -31.35
CA TYR A 525 27.20 18.58 -30.70
C TYR A 525 27.41 18.42 -29.19
N GLY A 526 28.28 19.26 -28.62
CA GLY A 526 28.11 19.79 -27.26
C GLY A 526 28.71 18.99 -26.09
N ARG A 527 29.84 19.50 -25.60
CA ARG A 527 30.45 19.17 -24.29
C ARG A 527 29.57 19.62 -23.10
N HIS A 528 29.98 19.17 -21.90
CA HIS A 528 29.74 19.68 -20.53
C HIS A 528 28.87 18.75 -19.67
N SER A 529 29.45 17.88 -18.82
CA SER A 529 30.05 18.07 -17.48
C SER A 529 29.05 17.97 -16.32
N TRP A 530 29.45 17.23 -15.28
CA TRP A 530 28.74 16.97 -14.02
C TRP A 530 28.56 18.21 -13.11
N MET A 531 27.63 18.10 -12.14
CA MET A 531 27.41 18.84 -10.88
C MET A 531 26.83 20.27 -10.93
N ILE A 532 25.70 20.52 -10.26
CA ILE A 532 25.53 20.93 -8.83
C ILE A 532 24.20 20.35 -8.32
#